data_AF-A0A7S2BQ58-F1
#
_entry.id   AF-A0A7S2BQ58-F1
#
_cell.length_a   1.000
_cell.length_b   1.000
_cell.length_c   1.000
_cell.angle_alpha   90.00
_cell.angle_beta   90.00
_cell.angle_gamma   90.00
#
_symmetry.space_group_name_H-M   'P 1'
#
loop_
_entity.id
_entity.type
_entity.pdbx_description
1 polymer ?
#
loop_
_entity_poly.entity_id
_entity_poly.type
_entity_poly.pdbx_seq_one_letter_code
_entity_poly.pdbx_strand_id
1 'polypeptide(L)'
;KAEIPEMWSKLDDETKKKYNDAAEEKAKEYREKLKEFQTSDEGKLYIRQLKSTSRRNKVAKAKDSFLADMPKKPNSALKNFMMKNAKALKIKNPDVKGADFRKLLTDKWANLEEAEKTEIQNAAKAKQEEYEQKLEEFKKSEN
;
A
#
# COMPACT_ATOMS: atom_id res chain seq x y z
N LYS A 1 -12.70 -12.96 41.03
CA LYS A 1 -12.93 -12.78 39.57
C LYS A 1 -13.06 -14.13 38.88
N ALA A 2 -14.19 -14.82 39.08
CA ALA A 2 -14.62 -16.00 38.30
C ALA A 2 -16.14 -16.19 38.38
N GLU A 3 -16.89 -15.14 38.73
CA GLU A 3 -18.29 -15.29 39.15
C GLU A 3 -19.23 -15.53 37.96
N ILE A 4 -18.95 -15.02 36.76
CA ILE A 4 -19.84 -15.17 35.59
C ILE A 4 -19.90 -16.61 35.07
N PRO A 5 -18.78 -17.32 34.84
CA PRO A 5 -18.82 -18.74 34.44
C PRO A 5 -19.47 -19.65 35.49
N GLU A 6 -19.24 -19.38 36.78
CA GLU A 6 -19.86 -20.14 37.88
C GLU A 6 -21.36 -19.85 38.03
N MET A 7 -21.80 -18.61 37.82
CA MET A 7 -23.22 -18.28 37.80
C MET A 7 -23.92 -18.93 36.60
N TRP A 8 -23.28 -18.91 35.42
CA TRP A 8 -23.80 -19.58 34.23
C TRP A 8 -23.93 -21.09 34.43
N SER A 9 -22.95 -21.76 35.05
CA SER A 9 -23.03 -23.22 35.27
C SER A 9 -24.14 -23.60 36.25
N LYS A 10 -24.46 -22.75 37.22
CA LYS A 10 -25.54 -22.93 38.22
C LYS A 10 -26.95 -22.61 37.70
N LEU A 11 -27.10 -21.97 36.53
CA LEU A 11 -28.42 -21.76 35.92
C LEU A 11 -29.07 -23.09 35.54
N ASP A 12 -30.40 -23.13 35.59
CA ASP A 12 -31.17 -24.27 35.10
C ASP A 12 -31.09 -24.39 33.57
N ASP A 13 -31.32 -25.61 33.09
CA ASP A 13 -31.19 -25.93 31.66
C ASP A 13 -32.22 -25.19 30.80
N GLU A 14 -33.38 -24.81 31.34
CA GLU A 14 -34.42 -24.08 30.61
C GLU A 14 -34.00 -22.61 30.37
N THR A 15 -33.41 -21.98 31.38
CA THR A 15 -32.87 -20.62 31.30
C THR A 15 -31.65 -20.58 30.38
N LYS A 16 -30.72 -21.53 30.51
CA LYS A 16 -29.57 -21.66 29.58
C LYS A 16 -30.05 -21.85 28.14
N LYS A 17 -31.07 -22.68 27.93
CA LYS A 17 -31.66 -22.91 26.61
C LYS A 17 -32.22 -21.63 26.00
N LYS A 18 -32.97 -20.81 26.76
CA LYS A 18 -33.48 -19.51 26.27
C LYS A 18 -32.37 -18.59 25.76
N TYR A 19 -31.24 -18.51 26.47
CA TYR A 19 -30.10 -17.71 26.06
C TYR A 19 -29.36 -18.29 24.84
N ASN A 20 -29.21 -19.61 24.79
CA ASN A 20 -28.59 -20.29 23.64
C ASN A 20 -29.45 -20.14 22.38
N ASP A 21 -30.76 -20.33 22.49
CA ASP A 21 -31.72 -20.15 21.40
C ASP A 21 -31.68 -18.70 20.90
N ALA A 22 -31.68 -17.71 21.80
CA ALA A 22 -31.54 -16.30 21.44
C ALA A 22 -30.18 -15.97 20.79
N ALA A 23 -29.09 -16.62 21.21
CA ALA A 23 -27.78 -16.47 20.60
C ALA A 23 -27.72 -17.09 19.20
N GLU A 24 -28.39 -18.23 19.02
CA GLU A 24 -28.49 -18.90 17.73
C GLU A 24 -29.29 -18.06 16.72
N GLU A 25 -30.43 -17.49 17.13
CA GLU A 25 -31.22 -16.59 16.28
C GLU A 25 -30.41 -15.35 15.86
N LYS A 26 -29.69 -14.71 16.80
CA LYS A 26 -28.78 -13.60 16.46
C LYS A 26 -27.64 -14.03 15.52
N ALA A 27 -27.12 -15.24 15.68
CA ALA A 27 -26.10 -15.78 14.80
C ALA A 27 -26.65 -16.03 13.37
N LYS A 28 -27.90 -16.49 13.24
CA LYS A 28 -28.59 -16.63 11.95
C LYS A 28 -28.76 -15.27 11.27
N GLU A 29 -29.30 -14.28 11.98
CA GLU A 29 -29.45 -12.91 11.46
C GLU A 29 -28.11 -12.32 11.01
N TYR A 30 -27.05 -12.50 11.80
CA TYR A 30 -25.72 -12.03 11.44
C TYR A 30 -25.21 -12.69 10.16
N ARG A 31 -25.39 -14.02 10.01
CA ARG A 31 -24.98 -14.76 8.81
C ARG A 31 -25.75 -14.29 7.58
N GLU A 32 -27.02 -13.99 7.70
CA GLU A 32 -27.85 -13.46 6.61
C GLU A 32 -27.38 -12.07 6.19
N LYS A 33 -27.26 -11.14 7.15
CA LYS A 33 -26.72 -9.78 6.91
C LYS A 33 -25.32 -9.82 6.31
N LEU A 34 -24.47 -10.75 6.75
CA LEU A 34 -23.14 -10.93 6.19
C LEU A 34 -23.20 -11.43 4.74
N LYS A 35 -24.09 -12.37 4.42
CA LYS A 35 -24.28 -12.84 3.04
C LYS A 35 -24.79 -11.71 2.14
N GLU A 36 -25.79 -10.95 2.59
CA GLU A 36 -26.31 -9.78 1.87
C GLU A 36 -25.22 -8.74 1.62
N PHE A 37 -24.42 -8.42 2.65
CA PHE A 37 -23.27 -7.55 2.49
C PHE A 37 -22.28 -8.11 1.48
N GLN A 38 -21.90 -9.40 1.59
CA GLN A 38 -20.94 -10.02 0.68
C GLN A 38 -21.41 -10.08 -0.78
N THR A 39 -22.72 -10.14 -1.03
CA THR A 39 -23.30 -10.15 -2.38
C THR A 39 -23.59 -8.74 -2.91
N SER A 40 -23.69 -7.73 -2.05
CA SER A 40 -23.84 -6.33 -2.45
C SER A 40 -22.61 -5.82 -3.21
N ASP A 41 -22.78 -4.75 -3.99
CA ASP A 41 -21.68 -4.16 -4.75
C ASP A 41 -20.61 -3.56 -3.83
N GLU A 42 -21.03 -2.98 -2.70
CA GLU A 42 -20.13 -2.45 -1.68
C GLU A 42 -19.31 -3.56 -1.02
N GLY A 43 -19.93 -4.65 -0.58
CA GLY A 43 -19.19 -5.74 0.05
C GLY A 43 -18.29 -6.49 -0.93
N LYS A 44 -18.71 -6.67 -2.18
CA LYS A 44 -17.82 -7.17 -3.25
C LYS A 44 -16.60 -6.27 -3.44
N LEU A 45 -16.80 -4.94 -3.49
CA LEU A 45 -15.72 -3.97 -3.62
C LEU A 45 -14.78 -4.04 -2.39
N TYR A 46 -15.33 -4.02 -1.18
CA TYR A 46 -14.60 -4.13 0.07
C TYR A 46 -13.75 -5.40 0.11
N ILE A 47 -14.33 -6.56 -0.16
CA ILE A 47 -13.62 -7.85 -0.15
C ILE A 47 -12.51 -7.88 -1.20
N ARG A 48 -12.76 -7.34 -2.40
CA ARG A 48 -11.75 -7.21 -3.46
C ARG A 48 -10.58 -6.34 -3.00
N GLN A 49 -10.87 -5.18 -2.41
CA GLN A 49 -9.85 -4.25 -1.91
C GLN A 49 -9.08 -4.85 -0.72
N LEU A 50 -9.75 -5.52 0.19
CA LEU A 50 -9.15 -6.21 1.33
C LEU A 50 -8.18 -7.30 0.87
N LYS A 51 -8.60 -8.15 -0.08
CA LYS A 51 -7.74 -9.19 -0.68
C LYS A 51 -6.52 -8.58 -1.37
N SER A 52 -6.72 -7.53 -2.16
CA SER A 52 -5.64 -6.81 -2.84
C SER A 52 -4.63 -6.21 -1.86
N THR A 53 -5.12 -5.54 -0.81
CA THR A 53 -4.28 -4.90 0.20
C THR A 53 -3.55 -5.92 1.05
N SER A 54 -4.22 -6.99 1.48
CA SER A 54 -3.58 -8.11 2.21
C SER A 54 -2.46 -8.74 1.37
N ARG A 55 -2.70 -8.99 0.07
CA ARG A 55 -1.67 -9.50 -0.84
C ARG A 55 -0.49 -8.54 -0.96
N ARG A 56 -0.75 -7.24 -1.17
CA ARG A 56 0.31 -6.21 -1.26
C ARG A 56 1.14 -6.14 0.02
N ASN A 57 0.50 -6.16 1.18
CA ASN A 57 1.18 -6.09 2.47
C ASN A 57 2.02 -7.34 2.75
N LYS A 58 1.54 -8.53 2.39
CA LYS A 58 2.33 -9.77 2.49
C LYS A 58 3.57 -9.73 1.61
N VAL A 59 3.41 -9.29 0.35
CA VAL A 59 4.56 -9.14 -0.57
C VAL A 59 5.53 -8.08 -0.07
N ALA A 60 5.05 -6.93 0.41
CA ALA A 60 5.89 -5.88 0.98
C ALA A 60 6.68 -6.41 2.18
N LYS A 61 6.01 -7.07 3.13
CA LYS A 61 6.67 -7.67 4.29
C LYS A 61 7.72 -8.71 3.89
N ALA A 62 7.43 -9.58 2.92
CA ALA A 62 8.40 -10.55 2.43
C ALA A 62 9.62 -9.87 1.80
N LYS A 63 9.42 -8.80 1.01
CA LYS A 63 10.53 -8.00 0.47
C LYS A 63 11.34 -7.34 1.58
N ASP A 64 10.68 -6.77 2.59
CA ASP A 64 11.38 -6.10 3.70
C ASP A 64 12.14 -7.11 4.57
N SER A 65 11.64 -8.34 4.74
CA SER A 65 12.30 -9.36 5.57
C SER A 65 13.41 -10.13 4.85
N PHE A 66 13.23 -10.44 3.56
CA PHE A 66 14.15 -11.31 2.83
C PHE A 66 14.98 -10.58 1.78
N LEU A 67 14.59 -9.38 1.36
CA LEU A 67 15.26 -8.60 0.32
C LEU A 67 15.64 -7.21 0.85
N ALA A 68 15.96 -7.11 2.14
CA ALA A 68 16.34 -5.84 2.77
C ALA A 68 17.61 -5.24 2.13
N ASP A 69 18.58 -6.10 1.81
CA ASP A 69 19.84 -5.72 1.16
C ASP A 69 19.72 -5.62 -0.36
N MET A 70 18.55 -5.95 -0.92
CA MET A 70 18.30 -5.78 -2.35
C MET A 70 18.40 -4.28 -2.69
N PRO A 71 19.28 -3.89 -3.62
CA PRO A 71 19.41 -2.50 -4.02
C PRO A 71 18.07 -1.94 -4.50
N LYS A 72 17.83 -0.65 -4.23
CA LYS A 72 16.62 0.03 -4.68
C LYS A 72 16.86 0.68 -6.03
N LYS A 73 15.95 0.44 -6.98
CA LYS A 73 16.03 1.04 -8.32
C LYS A 73 16.09 2.57 -8.21
N PRO A 74 17.11 3.22 -8.81
CA PRO A 74 17.22 4.67 -8.76
C PRO A 74 16.14 5.32 -9.62
N ASN A 75 15.86 6.58 -9.31
CA ASN A 75 14.94 7.39 -10.11
C ASN A 75 15.59 7.81 -11.43
N SER A 76 14.79 7.94 -12.48
CA SER A 76 15.23 8.49 -13.76
C SER A 76 15.60 9.97 -13.66
N ALA A 77 16.37 10.48 -14.64
CA ALA A 77 16.78 11.87 -14.75
C ALA A 77 15.61 12.86 -14.60
N LEU A 78 14.55 12.65 -15.39
CA LEU A 78 13.33 13.44 -15.34
C LEU A 78 12.68 13.41 -13.95
N LYS A 79 12.57 12.22 -13.32
CA LYS A 79 11.96 12.11 -11.98
C LYS A 79 12.80 12.82 -10.91
N ASN A 80 14.12 12.74 -10.99
CA ASN A 80 15.02 13.47 -10.10
C ASN A 80 14.85 14.99 -10.26
N PHE A 81 14.80 15.48 -11.51
CA PHE A 81 14.52 16.89 -11.78
C PHE A 81 13.17 17.31 -11.23
N MET A 82 12.12 16.52 -11.47
CA MET A 82 10.79 16.84 -10.97
C MET A 82 10.76 16.89 -9.44
N MET A 83 11.39 15.93 -8.74
CA MET A 83 11.42 15.93 -7.28
C MET A 83 12.16 17.15 -6.71
N LYS A 84 13.25 17.58 -7.33
CA LYS A 84 14.01 18.78 -6.92
C LYS A 84 13.23 20.07 -7.15
N ASN A 85 12.51 20.17 -8.28
CA ASN A 85 11.88 21.41 -8.72
C ASN A 85 10.39 21.53 -8.35
N ALA A 86 9.71 20.43 -8.04
CA ALA A 86 8.27 20.41 -7.77
C ALA A 86 7.89 21.36 -6.62
N LYS A 87 8.64 21.40 -5.53
CA LYS A 87 8.32 22.28 -4.40
C LYS A 87 8.37 23.76 -4.81
N ALA A 88 9.44 24.18 -5.47
CA ALA A 88 9.61 25.55 -5.94
C ALA A 88 8.56 25.94 -6.98
N LEU A 89 8.24 25.04 -7.91
CA LEU A 89 7.22 25.29 -8.93
C LEU A 89 5.81 25.32 -8.36
N LYS A 90 5.51 24.52 -7.33
CA LYS A 90 4.21 24.53 -6.66
C LYS A 90 3.98 25.85 -5.90
N ILE A 91 5.02 26.43 -5.31
CA ILE A 91 4.93 27.75 -4.67
C ILE A 91 4.66 28.84 -5.71
N LYS A 92 5.32 28.77 -6.87
CA LYS A 92 5.13 29.74 -7.97
C LYS A 92 3.82 29.56 -8.74
N ASN A 93 3.22 28.37 -8.70
CA ASN A 93 2.01 28.01 -9.43
C ASN A 93 1.02 27.28 -8.49
N PRO A 94 0.52 27.96 -7.44
CA PRO A 94 -0.33 27.32 -6.42
C PRO A 94 -1.67 26.82 -6.98
N ASP A 95 -2.15 27.44 -8.05
CA ASP A 95 -3.43 27.12 -8.69
C ASP A 95 -3.34 25.92 -9.64
N VAL A 96 -2.14 25.64 -10.17
CA VAL A 96 -1.90 24.52 -11.09
C VAL A 96 -1.77 23.22 -10.31
N LYS A 97 -2.65 22.26 -10.58
CA LYS A 97 -2.76 21.01 -9.81
C LYS A 97 -2.73 19.77 -10.70
N GLY A 98 -2.53 18.62 -10.08
CA GLY A 98 -2.72 17.31 -10.72
C GLY A 98 -1.90 17.13 -12.00
N ALA A 99 -2.59 16.80 -13.10
CA ALA A 99 -1.98 16.50 -14.38
C ALA A 99 -1.32 17.74 -15.02
N ASP A 100 -1.93 18.92 -14.89
CA ASP A 100 -1.38 20.14 -15.49
C ASP A 100 -0.09 20.58 -14.80
N PHE A 101 0.01 20.34 -13.49
CA PHE A 101 1.27 20.56 -12.77
C PHE A 101 2.38 19.61 -13.23
N ARG A 102 2.02 18.37 -13.56
CA ARG A 102 2.99 17.41 -14.14
C ARG A 102 3.42 17.84 -15.54
N LYS A 103 2.50 18.31 -16.37
CA LYS A 103 2.82 18.86 -17.70
C LYS A 103 3.80 20.02 -17.60
N LEU A 104 3.52 20.99 -16.72
CA LEU A 104 4.41 22.11 -16.45
C LEU A 104 5.84 21.67 -16.06
N LEU A 105 5.95 20.63 -15.22
CA LEU A 105 7.22 20.04 -14.83
C LEU A 105 7.98 19.40 -15.99
N THR A 106 7.27 18.65 -16.86
CA THR A 106 7.86 18.08 -18.07
C THR A 106 8.24 19.14 -19.10
N ASP A 107 7.47 20.20 -19.25
CA ASP A 107 7.77 21.30 -20.18
C ASP A 107 9.01 22.05 -19.70
N LYS A 108 9.13 22.29 -18.38
CA LYS A 108 10.35 22.83 -17.77
C LYS A 108 11.58 21.96 -18.05
N TRP A 109 11.43 20.64 -17.99
CA TRP A 109 12.52 19.72 -18.32
C TRP A 109 12.86 19.72 -19.82
N ALA A 110 11.86 19.84 -20.69
CA ALA A 110 12.07 19.93 -22.13
C ALA A 110 12.81 21.21 -22.53
N ASN A 111 12.54 22.31 -21.83
CA ASN A 111 13.15 23.63 -22.04
C ASN A 111 14.43 23.88 -21.23
N LEU A 112 14.97 22.87 -20.53
CA LEU A 112 16.30 22.99 -19.91
C LEU A 112 17.38 23.11 -20.98
N GLU A 113 18.48 23.76 -20.61
CA GLU A 113 19.68 23.77 -21.43
C GLU A 113 20.21 22.34 -21.63
N GLU A 114 20.69 22.05 -22.85
CA GLU A 114 21.21 20.72 -23.21
C GLU A 114 22.33 20.27 -22.26
N ALA A 115 23.18 21.20 -21.84
CA ALA A 115 24.27 20.94 -20.90
C ALA A 115 23.73 20.49 -19.52
N GLU A 116 22.83 21.26 -18.91
CA GLU A 116 22.22 20.92 -17.62
C GLU A 116 21.44 19.62 -17.68
N LYS A 117 20.70 19.40 -18.78
CA LYS A 117 19.93 18.19 -19.02
C LYS A 117 20.84 16.97 -19.13
N THR A 118 21.95 17.10 -19.86
CA THR A 118 22.96 16.06 -20.03
C THR A 118 23.62 15.71 -18.69
N GLU A 119 23.94 16.71 -17.85
CA GLU A 119 24.51 16.46 -16.52
C GLU A 119 23.54 15.64 -15.64
N ILE A 120 22.26 16.02 -15.61
CA ILE A 120 21.24 15.30 -14.84
C ILE A 120 21.03 13.88 -15.41
N GLN A 121 21.09 13.71 -16.73
CA GLN A 121 21.02 12.41 -17.39
C GLN A 121 22.22 11.52 -17.06
N ASN A 122 23.44 12.06 -17.12
CA ASN A 122 24.67 11.35 -16.78
C ASN A 122 24.68 10.93 -15.30
N ALA A 123 24.29 11.83 -14.39
CA ALA A 123 24.16 11.51 -12.97
C ALA A 123 23.11 10.42 -12.70
N ALA A 124 22.01 10.41 -13.44
CA ALA A 124 21.01 9.34 -13.34
C ALA A 124 21.52 8.02 -13.93
N LYS A 125 22.29 8.06 -15.03
CA LYS A 125 22.90 6.90 -15.67
C LYS A 125 23.95 6.26 -14.76
N ALA A 126 24.85 7.05 -14.17
CA ALA A 126 25.84 6.56 -13.21
C ALA A 126 25.19 5.83 -12.02
N LYS A 127 24.13 6.41 -11.45
CA LYS A 127 23.36 5.73 -10.38
C LYS A 127 22.68 4.44 -10.84
N GLN A 128 22.23 4.40 -12.09
CA GLN A 128 21.63 3.20 -12.68
C GLN A 128 22.68 2.10 -12.87
N GLU A 129 23.88 2.45 -13.33
CA GLU A 129 25.02 1.54 -13.46
C GLU A 129 25.47 1.00 -12.08
N GLU A 130 25.60 1.87 -11.07
CA GLU A 130 25.89 1.45 -9.68
C GLU A 130 24.82 0.51 -9.12
N TYR A 131 23.54 0.78 -9.41
CA TYR A 131 22.44 -0.09 -9.01
C TYR A 131 22.52 -1.46 -9.68
N GLU A 132 22.84 -1.51 -10.98
CA GLU A 132 23.00 -2.75 -11.72
C GLU A 132 24.16 -3.59 -11.17
N GLN A 133 25.30 -2.96 -10.86
CA GLN A 133 26.43 -3.64 -10.22
C GLN A 133 26.05 -4.25 -8.87
N LYS A 134 25.46 -3.44 -7.97
CA LYS A 134 25.01 -3.93 -6.66
C LYS A 134 23.94 -5.01 -6.77
N LEU A 135 23.07 -4.93 -7.78
CA LEU A 135 22.03 -5.94 -8.00
C LEU A 135 22.64 -7.26 -8.47
N GLU A 136 23.65 -7.21 -9.34
CA GLU A 136 24.40 -8.39 -9.76
C GLU A 136 25.19 -9.01 -8.61
N GLU A 137 25.81 -8.20 -7.75
CA GLU A 137 26.43 -8.66 -6.50
C GLU A 137 25.41 -9.34 -5.59
N PHE A 138 24.28 -8.69 -5.34
CA PHE A 138 23.19 -9.24 -4.52
C PHE A 138 22.63 -10.57 -5.06
N LYS A 139 22.56 -10.74 -6.38
CA LYS A 139 22.14 -12.01 -7.00
C LYS A 139 23.17 -13.13 -6.84
N LYS A 140 24.46 -12.78 -6.77
CA LYS A 140 25.58 -13.73 -6.65
C LYS A 140 25.87 -14.11 -5.21
N SER A 141 25.68 -13.18 -4.26
CA SER A 141 25.68 -13.48 -2.83
C SER A 141 24.39 -14.23 -2.52
N GLU A 142 24.46 -15.56 -2.44
CA GLU A 142 23.32 -16.41 -2.10
C GLU A 142 22.49 -15.82 -0.96
N ASN A 143 21.19 -15.78 -1.18
CA ASN A 143 20.16 -15.36 -0.24
C ASN A 143 19.09 -16.45 -0.21
#